data_AF-A0A4Y1Z902-F1
#
_entry.id   AF-A0A4Y1Z902-F1
#
_cell.length_a   1.000
_cell.length_b   1.000
_cell.length_c   1.000
_cell.angle_alpha   90.00
_cell.angle_beta   90.00
_cell.angle_gamma   90.00
#
_symmetry.space_group_name_H-M   'P 1'
#
loop_
_entity.id
_entity.type
_entity.pdbx_description
1 polymer ?
#
loop_
_entity_poly.entity_id
_entity_poly.type
_entity_poly.pdbx_seq_one_letter_code
_entity_poly.pdbx_strand_id
1 'polypeptide(L)'
;MHKGIQSTIDKALKSSGDTSQLVILAFITIIREGIELVMFLLAISIEGKNNFVSLGSGTLVGILLASLIGWGIYQGTTKINLKAFFRVMGNLLIIVAAGLLINAVHEFIELGLIQPVAYLYDLEAILNQRGAVGGILHALIGYTDRLSVTQFIIWLIYMIPALLLFNRNKKKPQVENPALT
;
A
#
# COMPACT_ATOMS: atom_id res chain seq x y z
N MET A 1 -23.96 -14.09 45.10
CA MET A 1 -24.33 -14.08 43.66
C MET A 1 -23.34 -13.33 42.76
N HIS A 2 -22.37 -12.55 43.27
CA HIS A 2 -21.41 -11.78 42.46
C HIS A 2 -20.18 -12.55 41.91
N LYS A 3 -19.84 -13.73 42.45
CA LYS A 3 -18.63 -14.49 42.08
C LYS A 3 -18.73 -15.27 40.74
N GLY A 4 -19.94 -15.53 40.24
CA GLY A 4 -20.14 -16.32 39.02
C GLY A 4 -19.87 -15.55 37.73
N ILE A 5 -20.07 -14.23 37.74
CA ILE A 5 -19.82 -13.39 36.55
C ILE A 5 -18.32 -13.20 36.34
N GLN A 6 -17.56 -12.98 37.42
CA GLN A 6 -16.10 -12.86 37.35
C GLN A 6 -15.42 -14.15 36.86
N SER A 7 -15.88 -15.32 37.30
CA SER A 7 -15.31 -16.60 36.83
C SER A 7 -15.67 -16.94 35.39
N THR A 8 -16.76 -16.40 34.86
CA THR A 8 -17.16 -16.56 33.45
C THR A 8 -16.37 -15.62 32.54
N ILE A 9 -16.07 -14.41 33.01
CA ILE A 9 -15.15 -13.47 32.33
C ILE A 9 -13.71 -14.02 32.35
N ASP A 10 -13.24 -14.51 33.50
CA ASP A 10 -11.91 -15.12 33.62
C ASP A 10 -11.77 -16.41 32.79
N LYS A 11 -12.84 -17.20 32.63
CA LYS A 11 -12.84 -18.38 31.75
C LYS A 11 -12.87 -17.98 30.27
N ALA A 12 -13.58 -16.92 29.89
CA ALA A 12 -13.56 -16.42 28.51
C ALA A 12 -12.20 -15.83 28.13
N LEU A 13 -11.53 -15.15 29.08
CA LEU A 13 -10.17 -14.63 28.93
C LEU A 13 -9.11 -15.74 28.90
N LYS A 14 -9.31 -16.85 29.63
CA LYS A 14 -8.38 -18.01 29.64
C LYS A 14 -8.63 -19.04 28.53
N SER A 15 -9.83 -19.06 27.93
CA SER A 15 -10.20 -20.01 26.87
C SER A 15 -9.85 -19.53 25.46
N SER A 16 -9.50 -18.25 25.28
CA SER A 16 -9.25 -17.67 23.96
C SER A 16 -7.87 -17.02 23.92
N GLY A 17 -6.90 -17.75 23.38
CA GLY A 17 -5.56 -17.24 23.07
C GLY A 17 -5.50 -16.13 22.00
N ASP A 18 -6.66 -15.64 21.54
CA ASP A 18 -6.81 -14.71 20.41
C ASP A 18 -6.23 -13.32 20.66
N THR A 19 -6.35 -12.76 21.88
CA THR A 19 -5.87 -11.37 22.09
C THR A 19 -4.34 -11.31 22.04
N SER A 20 -3.66 -12.29 22.62
CA SER A 20 -2.20 -12.39 22.56
C SER A 20 -1.71 -12.61 21.13
N GLN A 21 -2.41 -13.44 20.35
CA GLN A 21 -2.09 -13.70 18.94
C GLN A 21 -2.26 -12.45 18.06
N LEU A 22 -3.34 -11.69 18.24
CA LEU A 22 -3.57 -10.44 17.51
C LEU A 22 -2.51 -9.38 17.86
N VAL A 23 -2.11 -9.29 19.13
CA VAL A 23 -1.04 -8.39 19.56
C VAL A 23 0.29 -8.79 18.95
N ILE A 24 0.64 -10.07 18.96
CA ILE A 24 1.87 -10.59 18.35
C ILE A 24 1.85 -10.37 16.83
N LEU A 25 0.74 -10.63 16.15
CA LEU A 25 0.59 -10.41 14.71
C LEU A 25 0.78 -8.94 14.35
N ALA A 26 0.15 -8.03 15.09
CA ALA A 26 0.31 -6.59 14.90
C ALA A 26 1.76 -6.16 15.12
N PHE A 27 2.40 -6.64 16.19
CA PHE A 27 3.79 -6.33 16.51
C PHE A 27 4.76 -6.80 15.41
N ILE A 28 4.63 -8.04 14.95
CA ILE A 28 5.46 -8.60 13.86
C ILE A 28 5.26 -7.81 12.56
N THR A 29 4.01 -7.47 12.24
CA THR A 29 3.69 -6.70 11.03
C THR A 29 4.35 -5.33 11.07
N ILE A 30 4.25 -4.59 12.20
CA ILE A 30 4.87 -3.28 12.36
C ILE A 30 6.39 -3.36 12.21
N ILE A 31 7.02 -4.35 12.84
CA ILE A 31 8.48 -4.55 12.73
C ILE A 31 8.88 -4.82 11.28
N ARG A 32 8.15 -5.69 10.58
CA ARG A 32 8.44 -6.01 9.18
C ARG A 32 8.42 -4.76 8.29
N GLU A 33 7.34 -3.99 8.36
CA GLU A 33 7.20 -2.76 7.57
C GLU A 33 8.29 -1.73 7.94
N GLY A 34 8.66 -1.65 9.22
CA GLY A 34 9.75 -0.80 9.69
C GLY A 34 11.12 -1.24 9.16
N ILE A 35 11.40 -2.54 9.12
CA ILE A 35 12.65 -3.08 8.57
C ILE A 35 12.71 -2.84 7.06
N GLU A 36 11.62 -3.06 6.33
CA GLU A 36 11.53 -2.78 4.89
C GLU A 36 11.87 -1.30 4.61
N LEU A 37 11.30 -0.35 5.35
CA LEU A 37 11.63 1.08 5.25
C LEU A 37 13.13 1.35 5.46
N VAL A 38 13.72 0.81 6.53
CA VAL A 38 15.15 1.00 6.83
C VAL A 38 16.02 0.41 5.73
N MET A 39 15.69 -0.78 5.24
CA MET A 39 16.43 -1.44 4.16
C MET A 39 16.35 -0.65 2.85
N PHE A 40 15.19 -0.07 2.50
CA PHE A 40 15.07 0.81 1.34
C PHE A 40 15.92 2.07 1.48
N LEU A 41 15.90 2.72 2.64
CA LEU A 41 16.74 3.89 2.90
C LEU A 41 18.23 3.55 2.82
N LEU A 42 18.64 2.39 3.33
CA LEU A 42 20.02 1.91 3.23
C LEU A 42 20.41 1.60 1.78
N ALA A 43 19.55 0.93 1.02
CA ALA A 43 19.79 0.64 -0.40
C ALA A 43 20.02 1.93 -1.20
N ILE A 44 19.14 2.93 -1.03
CA ILE A 44 19.25 4.25 -1.67
C ILE A 44 20.51 4.99 -1.19
N SER A 45 20.88 4.85 0.08
CA SER A 45 22.10 5.46 0.64
C SER A 45 23.36 4.88 0.01
N ILE A 46 23.36 3.59 -0.34
CA ILE A 46 24.50 2.88 -0.93
C ILE A 46 24.57 3.09 -2.45
N GLU A 47 23.43 3.18 -3.14
CA GLU A 47 23.34 3.51 -4.57
C GLU A 47 23.72 4.97 -4.88
N GLY A 48 23.59 5.87 -3.90
CA GLY A 48 23.52 7.32 -4.15
C GLY A 48 24.83 8.09 -4.16
N LYS A 49 25.20 8.58 -5.36
CA LYS A 49 25.97 9.82 -5.65
C LYS A 49 25.29 11.12 -5.14
N ASN A 50 24.32 11.01 -4.22
CA ASN A 50 23.49 12.10 -3.74
C ASN A 50 24.09 12.70 -2.46
N ASN A 51 23.98 14.03 -2.30
CA ASN A 51 24.39 14.69 -1.06
C ASN A 51 23.65 14.06 0.13
N PHE A 52 24.39 13.56 1.12
CA PHE A 52 23.86 12.96 2.36
C PHE A 52 22.79 13.85 3.04
N VAL A 53 22.97 15.18 2.90
CA VAL A 53 22.04 16.21 3.38
C VAL A 53 20.66 16.14 2.68
N SER A 54 20.61 15.85 1.38
CA SER A 54 19.35 15.75 0.63
C SER A 54 18.55 14.51 1.02
N LEU A 55 19.21 13.38 1.24
CA LEU A 55 18.56 12.15 1.66
C LEU A 55 18.04 12.26 3.11
N GLY A 56 18.86 12.81 4.01
CA GLY A 56 18.47 13.02 5.40
C GLY A 56 17.28 13.98 5.57
N SER A 57 17.29 15.12 4.87
CA SER A 57 16.18 16.07 4.90
C SER A 57 14.89 15.49 4.30
N GLY A 58 14.96 14.78 3.17
CA GLY A 58 13.81 14.10 2.58
C GLY A 58 13.23 13.02 3.50
N THR A 59 14.10 12.23 4.15
CA THR A 59 13.68 11.19 5.11
C THR A 59 12.97 11.78 6.32
N LEU A 60 13.52 12.85 6.91
CA LEU A 60 12.89 13.54 8.05
C LEU A 60 11.52 14.10 7.69
N VAL A 61 11.42 14.77 6.54
CA VAL A 61 10.14 15.31 6.04
C VAL A 61 9.15 14.17 5.81
N GLY A 62 9.56 13.07 5.19
CA GLY A 62 8.72 11.89 4.97
C GLY A 62 8.20 11.27 6.27
N ILE A 63 9.05 11.10 7.27
CA ILE A 63 8.66 10.57 8.59
C ILE A 63 7.69 11.52 9.30
N LEU A 64 7.92 12.83 9.23
CA LEU A 64 7.02 13.83 9.81
C LEU A 64 5.63 13.78 9.14
N LEU A 65 5.58 13.74 7.81
CA LEU A 65 4.34 13.59 7.05
C LEU A 65 3.62 12.27 7.38
N ALA A 66 4.34 11.15 7.42
CA ALA A 66 3.78 9.85 7.78
C ALA A 66 3.20 9.86 9.21
N SER A 67 3.90 10.50 10.16
CA SER A 67 3.44 10.64 11.54
C SER A 67 2.17 11.50 11.65
N LEU A 68 2.10 12.61 10.89
CA LEU A 68 0.91 13.46 10.83
C LEU A 68 -0.30 12.74 10.22
N ILE A 69 -0.09 12.01 9.12
CA ILE A 69 -1.15 11.20 8.49
C ILE A 69 -1.60 10.09 9.44
N GLY A 70 -0.65 9.37 10.06
CA GLY A 70 -0.94 8.32 11.03
C GLY A 70 -1.72 8.83 12.23
N TRP A 71 -1.37 10.00 12.76
CA TRP A 71 -2.13 10.67 13.81
C TRP A 71 -3.54 11.06 13.36
N GLY A 72 -3.69 11.59 12.13
CA GLY A 72 -5.00 11.89 11.55
C GLY A 72 -5.90 10.65 11.43
N ILE A 73 -5.33 9.52 10.99
CA ILE A 73 -6.04 8.24 10.92
C ILE A 73 -6.40 7.74 12.33
N TYR A 74 -5.48 7.82 13.29
CA TYR A 74 -5.70 7.42 14.68
C TYR A 74 -6.91 8.14 15.28
N GLN A 75 -6.98 9.47 15.12
CA GLN A 75 -8.12 10.27 15.57
C GLN A 75 -9.43 9.88 14.86
N GLY A 76 -9.37 9.54 13.58
CA GLY A 76 -10.51 9.13 12.78
C GLY A 76 -11.01 7.71 13.04
N THR A 77 -10.19 6.83 13.63
CA THR A 77 -10.43 5.37 13.67
C THR A 77 -11.74 5.00 14.36
N THR A 78 -12.16 5.74 15.38
CA THR A 78 -13.41 5.46 16.13
C THR A 78 -14.70 5.73 15.33
N LYS A 79 -14.62 6.51 14.24
CA LYS A 79 -15.77 6.89 13.40
C LYS A 79 -15.71 6.30 11.98
N ILE A 80 -14.63 5.64 11.62
CA ILE A 80 -14.42 5.12 10.26
C ILE A 80 -15.12 3.78 10.08
N ASN A 81 -15.91 3.66 9.01
CA ASN A 81 -16.45 2.38 8.57
C ASN A 81 -15.29 1.51 8.04
N LEU A 82 -14.89 0.50 8.81
CA LEU A 82 -13.81 -0.44 8.46
C LEU A 82 -13.99 -1.03 7.05
N LYS A 83 -15.22 -1.32 6.63
CA LYS A 83 -15.51 -1.86 5.30
C LYS A 83 -15.24 -0.84 4.19
N ALA A 84 -15.49 0.44 4.45
CA ALA A 84 -15.14 1.52 3.52
C ALA A 84 -13.63 1.73 3.50
N PHE A 85 -12.97 1.71 4.66
CA PHE A 85 -11.51 1.82 4.79
C PHE A 85 -10.78 0.74 3.98
N PHE A 86 -11.07 -0.54 4.22
CA PHE A 86 -10.45 -1.65 3.47
C PHE A 86 -10.76 -1.60 1.96
N ARG A 87 -11.91 -1.05 1.57
CA ARG A 87 -12.24 -0.87 0.14
C ARG A 87 -11.37 0.20 -0.50
N VAL A 88 -11.22 1.35 0.14
CA VAL A 88 -10.39 2.44 -0.35
C VAL A 88 -8.92 2.01 -0.37
N MET A 89 -8.42 1.44 0.74
CA MET A 89 -7.05 0.95 0.83
C MET A 89 -6.76 -0.16 -0.17
N GLY A 90 -7.67 -1.13 -0.36
CA GLY A 90 -7.47 -2.19 -1.35
C GLY A 90 -7.44 -1.67 -2.79
N ASN A 91 -8.30 -0.70 -3.14
CA ASN A 91 -8.23 -0.05 -4.45
C ASN A 91 -6.91 0.73 -4.62
N LEU A 92 -6.46 1.43 -3.58
CA LEU A 92 -5.18 2.14 -3.59
C LEU A 92 -4.01 1.18 -3.79
N LEU A 93 -3.98 0.05 -3.08
CA LEU A 93 -2.94 -0.97 -3.24
C LEU A 93 -2.90 -1.54 -4.66
N ILE A 94 -4.04 -1.73 -5.31
CA ILE A 94 -4.09 -2.18 -6.72
C ILE A 94 -3.46 -1.14 -7.65
N ILE A 95 -3.73 0.15 -7.42
CA ILE A 95 -3.13 1.24 -8.22
C ILE A 95 -1.62 1.29 -8.03
N VAL A 96 -1.14 1.24 -6.77
CA VAL A 96 0.30 1.23 -6.46
C VAL A 96 0.98 0.02 -7.09
N ALA A 97 0.39 -1.17 -6.98
CA ALA A 97 0.93 -2.38 -7.59
C ALA A 97 0.98 -2.30 -9.12
N ALA A 98 -0.03 -1.69 -9.74
CA ALA A 98 -0.03 -1.44 -11.18
C ALA A 98 1.07 -0.45 -11.58
N GLY A 99 1.34 0.55 -10.74
CA GLY A 99 2.44 1.49 -10.93
C GLY A 99 3.82 0.84 -10.83
N LEU A 100 4.04 0.01 -9.82
CA LEU A 100 5.27 -0.79 -9.69
C LEU A 100 5.48 -1.73 -10.89
N LEU A 101 4.40 -2.29 -11.45
CA LEU A 101 4.46 -3.11 -12.65
C LEU A 101 4.91 -2.29 -13.88
N ILE A 102 4.39 -1.07 -14.06
CA ILE A 102 4.86 -0.17 -15.12
C ILE A 102 6.37 0.08 -14.97
N ASN A 103 6.82 0.41 -13.77
CA ASN A 103 8.24 0.72 -13.52
C ASN A 103 9.12 -0.50 -13.80
N ALA A 104 8.71 -1.70 -13.35
CA ALA A 104 9.43 -2.93 -13.69
C ALA A 104 9.53 -3.13 -15.20
N VAL A 105 8.42 -3.00 -15.94
CA VAL A 105 8.43 -3.13 -17.41
C VAL A 105 9.31 -2.06 -18.07
N HIS A 106 9.34 -0.84 -17.51
CA HIS A 106 10.24 0.23 -17.96
C HIS A 106 11.70 -0.19 -17.85
N GLU A 107 12.12 -0.70 -16.69
CA GLU A 107 13.48 -1.23 -16.50
C GLU A 107 13.78 -2.38 -17.48
N PHE A 108 12.84 -3.31 -17.71
CA PHE A 108 13.02 -4.37 -18.71
C PHE A 108 13.17 -3.85 -20.15
N ILE A 109 12.51 -2.74 -20.49
CA ILE A 109 12.66 -2.06 -21.79
C ILE A 109 14.03 -1.38 -21.88
N GLU A 110 14.48 -0.70 -20.83
CA GLU A 110 15.80 -0.07 -20.79
C GLU A 110 16.95 -1.10 -20.88
N LEU A 111 16.76 -2.28 -20.31
CA LEU A 111 17.68 -3.42 -20.43
C LEU A 111 17.63 -4.09 -21.82
N GLY A 112 16.72 -3.70 -22.70
CA GLY A 112 16.55 -4.28 -24.04
C GLY A 112 15.90 -5.67 -24.06
N LEU A 113 15.37 -6.13 -22.92
CA LEU A 113 14.70 -7.44 -22.82
C LEU A 113 13.27 -7.40 -23.40
N ILE A 114 12.63 -6.23 -23.39
CA ILE A 114 11.33 -5.98 -23.99
C ILE A 114 11.48 -4.86 -25.01
N GLN A 115 11.01 -5.08 -26.25
CA GLN A 115 11.04 -4.03 -27.27
C GLN A 115 9.75 -3.19 -27.20
N PRO A 116 9.84 -1.85 -27.08
CA PRO A 116 8.68 -1.00 -27.09
C PRO A 116 8.09 -0.90 -28.51
N VAL A 117 6.78 -1.09 -28.64
CA VAL A 117 6.11 -1.00 -29.95
C VAL A 117 6.05 0.44 -30.47
N ALA A 118 5.61 1.37 -29.62
CA ALA A 118 5.57 2.81 -29.88
C ALA A 118 5.43 3.58 -28.56
N TYR A 119 5.77 4.87 -28.54
CA TYR A 119 5.58 5.76 -27.39
C TYR A 119 4.27 6.54 -27.51
N LEU A 120 3.46 6.55 -26.44
CA LEU A 120 2.20 7.29 -26.37
C LEU A 120 2.43 8.79 -26.14
N TYR A 121 3.39 9.12 -25.28
CA TYR A 121 3.72 10.48 -24.92
C TYR A 121 5.17 10.59 -24.45
N ASP A 122 5.68 11.81 -24.49
CA ASP A 122 6.96 12.20 -23.91
C ASP A 122 6.74 13.49 -23.08
N LEU A 123 6.84 13.36 -21.77
CA LEU A 123 6.67 14.41 -20.79
C LEU A 123 7.98 14.78 -20.08
N GLU A 124 9.12 14.29 -20.57
CA GLU A 124 10.42 14.48 -19.93
C GLU A 124 10.77 15.97 -19.74
N ALA A 125 10.38 16.81 -20.71
CA ALA A 125 10.63 18.25 -20.70
C ALA A 125 9.81 19.03 -19.66
N ILE A 126 8.65 18.52 -19.24
CA ILE A 126 7.71 19.22 -18.35
C ILE A 126 7.77 18.62 -16.94
N LEU A 127 7.81 17.29 -16.84
CA LEU A 127 7.77 16.57 -15.57
C LEU A 127 8.69 15.35 -15.63
N ASN A 128 9.97 15.58 -15.35
CA ASN A 128 11.00 14.54 -15.33
C ASN A 128 10.84 13.63 -14.11
N GLN A 129 10.87 12.31 -14.33
CA GLN A 129 10.74 11.29 -13.27
C GLN A 129 11.93 11.26 -12.30
N ARG A 130 13.07 11.86 -12.65
CA ARG A 130 14.24 12.05 -11.76
C ARG A 130 14.12 13.27 -10.85
N GLY A 131 13.15 14.15 -11.11
CA GLY A 131 12.86 15.32 -10.26
C GLY A 131 12.10 14.96 -8.99
N ALA A 132 12.01 15.88 -8.02
CA ALA A 132 11.36 15.60 -6.73
C ALA A 132 9.88 15.20 -6.89
N VAL A 133 9.10 15.97 -7.65
CA VAL A 133 7.66 15.71 -7.85
C VAL A 133 7.43 14.52 -8.80
N GLY A 134 8.15 14.49 -9.92
CA GLY A 134 8.06 13.40 -10.88
C GLY A 134 8.46 12.05 -10.29
N GLY A 135 9.50 12.02 -9.45
CA GLY A 135 9.97 10.82 -8.76
C GLY A 135 8.98 10.30 -7.72
N ILE A 136 8.31 11.19 -6.99
CA ILE A 136 7.23 10.78 -6.06
C ILE A 136 6.06 10.16 -6.83
N LEU A 137 5.66 10.76 -7.96
CA LEU A 137 4.59 10.22 -8.80
C LEU A 137 5.00 8.89 -9.45
N HIS A 138 6.25 8.79 -9.89
CA HIS A 138 6.83 7.56 -10.44
C HIS A 138 6.81 6.44 -9.40
N ALA A 139 7.25 6.72 -8.16
CA ALA A 139 7.30 5.75 -7.09
C ALA A 139 5.92 5.35 -6.55
N LEU A 140 5.00 6.30 -6.39
CA LEU A 140 3.69 6.04 -5.76
C LEU A 140 2.63 5.53 -6.74
N ILE A 141 2.60 6.05 -7.96
CA ILE A 141 1.50 5.81 -8.92
C ILE A 141 2.02 5.10 -10.18
N GLY A 142 3.34 5.02 -10.39
CA GLY A 142 3.95 4.47 -11.61
C GLY A 142 3.90 5.43 -12.79
N TYR A 143 3.93 6.74 -12.52
CA TYR A 143 4.10 7.73 -13.57
C TYR A 143 5.44 7.54 -14.28
N THR A 144 5.44 7.40 -15.61
CA THR A 144 6.68 7.43 -16.39
C THR A 144 6.64 8.61 -17.35
N ASP A 145 7.78 9.27 -17.54
CA ASP A 145 7.92 10.41 -18.45
C ASP A 145 7.84 10.00 -19.93
N ARG A 146 8.23 8.77 -20.26
CA ARG A 146 8.07 8.16 -21.60
C ARG A 146 7.28 6.85 -21.52
N LEU A 147 5.97 6.92 -21.74
CA LEU A 147 5.10 5.75 -21.70
C LEU A 147 4.99 5.09 -23.08
N SER A 148 5.28 3.79 -23.13
CA SER A 148 5.09 2.97 -24.33
C SER A 148 3.72 2.29 -24.39
N VAL A 149 3.27 1.95 -25.60
CA VAL A 149 2.05 1.15 -25.84
C VAL A 149 2.13 -0.18 -25.09
N THR A 150 3.30 -0.82 -25.10
CA THR A 150 3.54 -2.11 -24.42
C THR A 150 3.30 -1.98 -22.91
N GLN A 151 3.87 -0.97 -22.26
CA GLN A 151 3.64 -0.68 -20.84
C GLN A 151 2.17 -0.42 -20.54
N PHE A 152 1.50 0.41 -21.37
CA PHE A 152 0.11 0.75 -21.16
C PHE A 152 -0.83 -0.46 -21.27
N ILE A 153 -0.58 -1.35 -22.24
CA ILE A 153 -1.35 -2.59 -22.40
C ILE A 153 -1.14 -3.52 -21.20
N ILE A 154 0.10 -3.74 -20.78
CA ILE A 154 0.42 -4.59 -19.61
C ILE A 154 -0.26 -4.03 -18.35
N TRP A 155 -0.20 -2.71 -18.16
CA TRP A 155 -0.88 -2.04 -17.07
C TRP A 155 -2.39 -2.24 -17.10
N LEU A 156 -3.06 -2.10 -18.25
CA LEU A 156 -4.50 -2.34 -18.39
C LEU A 156 -4.87 -3.80 -18.09
N ILE A 157 -4.09 -4.75 -18.59
CA ILE A 157 -4.29 -6.20 -18.38
C ILE A 157 -4.18 -6.56 -16.90
N TYR A 158 -3.35 -5.87 -16.12
CA TYR A 158 -3.29 -6.06 -14.68
C TYR A 158 -4.40 -5.31 -13.94
N MET A 159 -4.55 -4.01 -14.22
CA MET A 159 -5.34 -3.09 -13.41
C MET A 159 -6.85 -3.36 -13.55
N ILE A 160 -7.36 -3.57 -14.77
CA ILE A 160 -8.80 -3.77 -15.01
C ILE A 160 -9.29 -5.07 -14.35
N PRO A 161 -8.68 -6.25 -14.59
CA PRO A 161 -9.12 -7.47 -13.92
C PRO A 161 -8.95 -7.42 -12.40
N ALA A 162 -7.86 -6.84 -11.89
CA ALA A 162 -7.64 -6.70 -10.45
C ALA A 162 -8.74 -5.88 -9.78
N LEU A 163 -9.09 -4.71 -10.33
CA LEU A 163 -10.18 -3.88 -9.81
C LEU A 163 -11.55 -4.57 -9.92
N LEU A 164 -11.83 -5.26 -11.03
CA LEU A 164 -13.09 -5.96 -11.22
C LEU A 164 -13.25 -7.13 -10.24
N LEU A 165 -12.21 -7.95 -10.07
CA LEU A 165 -12.21 -9.08 -9.14
C LEU A 165 -12.31 -8.63 -7.70
N PHE A 166 -11.52 -7.61 -7.29
CA PHE A 166 -11.56 -7.07 -5.94
C PHE A 166 -12.93 -6.48 -5.57
N ASN A 167 -13.70 -6.01 -6.56
CA ASN A 167 -15.03 -5.42 -6.35
C ASN A 167 -16.21 -6.35 -6.66
N ARG A 168 -16.01 -7.51 -7.31
CA ARG A 168 -17.09 -8.43 -7.75
C ARG A 168 -17.81 -9.17 -6.60
N ASN A 169 -17.15 -9.49 -5.49
CA ASN A 169 -17.69 -10.41 -4.48
C ASN A 169 -18.15 -9.78 -3.16
N LYS A 170 -18.64 -8.54 -3.18
CA LYS A 170 -19.10 -7.85 -1.95
C LYS A 170 -20.63 -7.94 -1.73
N LYS A 171 -21.29 -9.04 -2.10
CA LYS A 171 -22.71 -9.29 -1.73
C LYS A 171 -22.82 -9.55 -0.22
N LYS A 172 -23.79 -8.89 0.43
CA LYS A 172 -24.01 -8.92 1.89
C LYS A 172 -24.21 -10.37 2.39
N PRO A 173 -23.71 -10.74 3.59
CA PRO A 173 -24.26 -11.88 4.30
C PRO A 173 -25.74 -11.59 4.51
N GLN A 174 -26.62 -12.40 3.90
CA GLN A 174 -28.03 -12.39 4.26
C GLN A 174 -28.09 -12.89 5.69
N VAL A 175 -28.52 -12.03 6.62
CA VAL A 175 -28.93 -12.50 7.94
C VAL A 175 -30.24 -13.23 7.71
N GLU A 176 -30.17 -14.56 7.60
CA GLU A 176 -31.35 -15.42 7.58
C GLU A 176 -32.10 -15.16 8.89
N ASN A 177 -33.32 -14.62 8.78
CA ASN A 177 -34.14 -14.29 9.94
C ASN A 177 -34.68 -15.60 10.53
N PRO A 178 -34.29 -16.01 11.75
CA PRO A 178 -34.72 -17.28 12.33
C PRO A 178 -36.20 -17.31 12.75
N ALA A 179 -36.97 -16.24 12.49
CA ALA A 179 -38.32 -16.07 13.02
C ALA A 179 -39.46 -16.68 12.18
N LEU A 180 -39.19 -17.56 11.21
CA LEU A 180 -40.22 -18.17 10.35
C LEU A 180 -40.21 -19.71 10.28
N THR A 181 -39.67 -20.39 11.29
CA THR A 181 -39.80 -21.86 11.45
C THR A 181 -40.39 -22.22 12.79
#